data_AF-A0A3G8Y7X9-F1
#
_entry.id   AF-A0A3G8Y7X9-F1
#
_cell.length_a   1.000
_cell.length_b   1.000
_cell.length_c   1.000
_cell.angle_alpha   90.00
_cell.angle_beta   90.00
_cell.angle_gamma   90.00
#
_symmetry.space_group_name_H-M   'P 1'
#
loop_
_entity.id
_entity.type
_entity.pdbx_description
1 polymer ?
#
loop_
_entity_poly.entity_id
_entity_poly.type
_entity_poly.pdbx_seq_one_letter_code
_entity_poly.pdbx_strand_id
1 'polypeptide(L)'
;MIGPAQRFSRPVIATPMTFEEWLDTATHGLPASARTRLEREYAAHLEDSAACGQSGVLSLLGHPETVRQSLRRLYLSQGELAWRSSGHSIGMVVNGLAILAVFALTLWSSLARLPFWTVISLPALSLVLFGLAHLLTQRFERRQRAFVMDSVCVLLCCALPAGLSLSALPRGERLSSLLSGSGWPLTALLGLGALSLAGMVWQERKLRRTLALGAA
;
A
#
# COMPACT_ATOMS: atom_id res chain seq x y z
N MET A 1 -32.75 16.67 56.81
CA MET A 1 -32.66 16.10 55.44
C MET A 1 -32.65 17.25 54.46
N ILE A 2 -31.48 17.57 53.89
CA ILE A 2 -31.29 18.70 52.95
C ILE A 2 -31.02 18.06 51.59
N GLY A 3 -31.91 18.30 50.61
CA GLY A 3 -31.80 17.75 49.26
C GLY A 3 -30.67 18.42 48.45
N PRO A 4 -30.05 17.70 47.48
CA PRO A 4 -28.97 18.26 46.69
C PRO A 4 -29.48 19.43 45.85
N ALA A 5 -28.85 20.59 46.03
CA ALA A 5 -29.11 21.80 45.28
C ALA A 5 -28.95 21.53 43.77
N GLN A 6 -30.06 21.63 43.03
CA GLN A 6 -30.04 21.66 41.58
C GLN A 6 -29.23 22.88 41.13
N ARG A 7 -28.01 22.62 40.67
CA ARG A 7 -27.14 23.64 40.10
C ARG A 7 -27.73 24.01 38.74
N PHE A 8 -28.53 25.07 38.71
CA PHE A 8 -29.03 25.68 37.47
C PHE A 8 -27.82 26.15 36.65
N SER A 9 -27.38 25.33 35.71
CA SER A 9 -26.45 25.75 34.67
C SER A 9 -27.14 26.87 33.89
N ARG A 10 -26.62 28.10 34.03
CA ARG A 10 -27.06 29.23 33.20
C ARG A 10 -27.01 28.80 31.73
N PRO A 11 -28.04 29.11 30.93
CA PRO A 11 -27.99 28.88 29.50
C PRO A 11 -26.78 29.64 28.95
N VAL A 12 -25.78 28.91 28.49
CA VAL A 12 -24.69 29.49 27.72
C VAL A 12 -25.35 29.98 26.43
N ILE A 13 -25.46 31.30 26.29
CA ILE A 13 -25.88 31.92 25.04
C ILE A 13 -24.75 31.65 24.06
N ALA A 14 -24.82 30.50 23.37
CA ALA A 14 -23.87 30.15 22.35
C ALA A 14 -24.03 31.16 21.21
N THR A 15 -22.97 31.89 20.92
CA THR A 15 -22.88 32.72 19.72
C THR A 15 -23.18 31.86 18.50
N PRO A 16 -24.01 32.33 17.55
CA PRO A 16 -24.33 31.58 16.36
C PRO A 16 -23.03 31.31 15.57
N MET A 17 -22.73 30.03 15.36
CA MET A 17 -21.55 29.61 14.61
C MET A 17 -21.69 30.00 13.15
N THR A 18 -20.67 30.65 12.60
CA THR A 18 -20.62 31.00 11.17
C THR A 18 -20.36 29.76 10.32
N PHE A 19 -20.68 29.83 9.01
CA PHE A 19 -20.37 28.73 8.09
C PHE A 19 -18.86 28.47 7.98
N GLU A 20 -18.05 29.52 8.00
CA GLU A 20 -16.59 29.43 7.91
C GLU A 20 -16.00 28.72 9.11
N GLU A 21 -16.43 29.07 10.33
CA GLU A 21 -16.03 28.39 11.56
C GLU A 21 -16.48 26.93 11.58
N TRP A 22 -17.71 26.67 11.12
CA TRP A 22 -18.26 25.31 11.03
C TRP A 22 -17.43 24.46 10.05
N LEU A 23 -17.13 25.00 8.87
CA LEU A 23 -16.40 24.30 7.82
C LEU A 23 -14.95 24.03 8.25
N ASP A 24 -14.28 24.99 8.91
CA ASP A 24 -12.93 24.80 9.42
C ASP A 24 -12.89 23.68 10.47
N THR A 25 -13.87 23.66 11.37
CA THR A 25 -13.99 22.61 12.39
C THR A 25 -14.30 21.25 11.77
N ALA A 26 -15.24 21.18 10.83
CA ALA A 26 -15.68 19.95 10.17
C ALA A 26 -14.58 19.34 9.28
N THR A 27 -13.77 20.18 8.62
CA THR A 27 -12.73 19.75 7.67
C THR A 27 -11.32 19.70 8.27
N HIS A 28 -11.17 19.96 9.57
CA HIS A 28 -9.88 19.97 10.25
C HIS A 28 -9.10 18.66 10.03
N GLY A 29 -7.88 18.78 9.47
CA GLY A 29 -6.99 17.66 9.18
C GLY A 29 -7.23 16.95 7.83
N LEU A 30 -8.21 17.41 7.04
CA LEU A 30 -8.42 16.94 5.68
C LEU A 30 -7.44 17.63 4.70
N PRO A 31 -7.09 16.97 3.58
CA PRO A 31 -6.32 17.59 2.51
C PRO A 31 -7.03 18.82 1.94
N ALA A 32 -6.26 19.84 1.54
CA ALA A 32 -6.80 21.08 0.98
C ALA A 32 -7.76 20.85 -0.21
N SER A 33 -7.45 19.89 -1.09
CA SER A 33 -8.31 19.54 -2.21
C SER A 33 -9.68 18.98 -1.80
N ALA A 34 -9.73 18.22 -0.71
CA ALA A 34 -10.99 17.72 -0.14
C ALA A 34 -11.78 18.86 0.51
N ARG A 35 -11.10 19.75 1.25
CA ARG A 35 -11.72 20.95 1.85
C ARG A 35 -12.40 21.82 0.80
N THR A 36 -11.72 22.18 -0.29
CA THR A 36 -12.30 23.01 -1.35
C THR A 36 -13.49 22.35 -2.04
N ARG A 37 -13.51 21.02 -2.16
CA ARG A 37 -14.66 20.30 -2.71
C ARG A 37 -15.85 20.34 -1.75
N LEU A 38 -15.62 20.05 -0.47
CA LEU A 38 -16.65 20.06 0.57
C LEU A 38 -17.21 21.47 0.79
N GLU A 39 -16.38 22.49 0.71
CA GLU A 39 -16.79 23.90 0.76
C GLU A 39 -17.86 24.21 -0.29
N ARG A 40 -17.62 23.85 -1.56
CA ARG A 40 -18.60 24.06 -2.64
C ARG A 40 -19.87 23.25 -2.44
N GLU A 41 -19.74 22.01 -1.98
CA GLU A 41 -20.88 21.10 -1.76
C GLU A 41 -21.77 21.61 -0.62
N TYR A 42 -21.19 21.96 0.53
CA TYR A 42 -21.96 22.48 1.67
C TYR A 42 -22.48 23.90 1.45
N ALA A 43 -21.75 24.75 0.70
CA ALA A 43 -22.25 26.07 0.32
C ALA A 43 -23.50 25.95 -0.57
N ALA A 44 -23.48 25.07 -1.57
CA ALA A 44 -24.65 24.80 -2.41
C ALA A 44 -25.84 24.30 -1.59
N HIS A 45 -25.62 23.38 -0.64
CA HIS A 45 -26.68 22.92 0.25
C HIS A 45 -27.26 24.03 1.15
N LEU A 46 -26.44 24.97 1.61
CA LEU A 46 -26.91 26.13 2.38
C LEU A 46 -27.74 27.07 1.52
N GLU A 47 -27.33 27.33 0.28
CA GLU A 47 -28.12 28.14 -0.68
C GLU A 47 -29.48 27.51 -0.96
N ASP A 48 -29.52 26.20 -1.25
CA ASP A 48 -30.76 25.45 -1.50
C ASP A 48 -31.71 25.47 -0.29
N SER A 49 -31.14 25.39 0.91
CA SER A 49 -31.91 25.34 2.16
C SER A 49 -32.42 26.71 2.58
N ALA A 50 -31.65 27.77 2.30
CA ALA A 50 -32.08 29.14 2.47
C ALA A 50 -33.28 29.47 1.56
N ALA A 51 -33.30 28.95 0.33
CA ALA A 51 -34.44 29.05 -0.58
C ALA A 51 -35.70 28.36 -0.03
N CYS A 52 -35.53 27.31 0.78
CA CYS A 52 -36.61 26.61 1.48
C CYS A 52 -37.02 27.25 2.83
N GLY A 53 -36.43 28.39 3.21
CA GLY A 53 -36.71 29.07 4.48
C GLY A 53 -36.07 28.44 5.71
N GLN A 54 -35.17 27.47 5.54
CA GLN A 54 -34.38 26.93 6.65
C GLN A 54 -33.16 27.83 6.90
N SER A 55 -32.91 28.17 8.16
CA SER A 55 -31.77 28.98 8.56
C SER A 55 -31.01 28.34 9.71
N GLY A 56 -29.72 28.62 9.78
CA GLY A 56 -28.80 28.08 10.78
C GLY A 56 -27.92 26.95 10.23
N VAL A 57 -26.61 27.11 10.39
CA VAL A 57 -25.63 26.14 9.92
C VAL A 57 -25.71 24.84 10.73
N LEU A 58 -25.86 24.93 12.05
CA LEU A 58 -25.92 23.77 12.94
C LEU A 58 -27.21 22.95 12.80
N SER A 59 -28.35 23.61 12.52
CA SER A 59 -29.63 22.93 12.29
C SER A 59 -29.63 22.17 10.97
N LEU A 60 -29.00 22.74 9.93
CA LEU A 60 -28.98 22.13 8.60
C LEU A 60 -27.90 21.05 8.46
N LEU A 61 -26.65 21.39 8.81
CA LEU A 61 -25.49 20.54 8.55
C LEU A 61 -25.12 19.66 9.75
N GLY A 62 -25.74 19.89 10.91
CA GLY A 62 -25.45 19.19 12.15
C GLY A 62 -24.19 19.74 12.84
N HIS A 63 -23.75 19.05 13.90
CA HIS A 63 -22.56 19.43 14.65
C HIS A 63 -21.28 19.10 13.85
N PRO A 64 -20.34 20.06 13.74
CA PRO A 64 -19.16 19.90 12.88
C PRO A 64 -18.25 18.75 13.32
N GLU A 65 -18.20 18.40 14.60
CA GLU A 65 -17.41 17.29 15.14
C GLU A 65 -17.94 15.93 14.67
N THR A 66 -19.26 15.77 14.63
CA THR A 66 -19.92 14.56 14.13
C THR A 66 -19.70 14.41 12.63
N VAL A 67 -19.81 15.53 11.89
CA VAL A 67 -19.52 15.54 10.45
C VAL A 67 -18.05 15.23 10.20
N ARG A 68 -17.12 15.82 10.97
CA ARG A 68 -15.69 15.51 10.90
C ARG A 68 -15.43 14.02 11.10
N GLN A 69 -16.08 13.39 12.07
CA GLN A 69 -15.91 11.96 12.31
C GLN A 69 -16.40 11.12 11.13
N SER A 70 -17.50 11.52 10.48
CA SER A 70 -18.01 10.89 9.26
C SER A 70 -17.08 11.11 8.07
N LEU A 71 -16.59 12.34 7.88
CA LEU A 71 -15.64 12.69 6.83
C LEU A 71 -14.32 11.94 6.97
N ARG A 72 -13.81 11.75 8.20
CA ARG A 72 -12.61 10.93 8.45
C ARG A 72 -12.77 9.45 8.06
N ARG A 73 -14.00 8.94 7.92
CA ARG A 73 -14.24 7.58 7.41
C ARG A 73 -14.19 7.52 5.88
N LEU A 74 -14.52 8.62 5.22
CA LEU A 74 -14.59 8.72 3.75
C LEU A 74 -13.29 9.24 3.13
N TYR A 75 -12.63 10.17 3.81
CA TYR A 75 -11.42 10.84 3.37
C TYR A 75 -10.23 10.42 4.23
N LEU A 76 -9.13 10.12 3.56
CA LEU A 76 -7.85 9.91 4.23
C LEU A 76 -7.32 11.25 4.72
N SER A 77 -6.74 11.25 5.91
CA SER A 77 -5.96 12.41 6.41
C SER A 77 -4.77 12.68 5.50
N GLN A 78 -4.23 13.91 5.55
CA GLN A 78 -3.05 14.27 4.76
C GLN A 78 -1.84 13.37 5.05
N GLY A 79 -1.63 12.99 6.32
CA GLY A 79 -0.58 12.04 6.72
C GLY A 79 -0.79 10.64 6.16
N GLU A 80 -2.03 10.13 6.19
CA GLU A 80 -2.37 8.85 5.57
C GLU A 80 -2.24 8.91 4.06
N LEU A 81 -2.62 10.01 3.42
CA LEU A 81 -2.49 10.19 1.98
C LEU A 81 -1.02 10.26 1.57
N ALA A 82 -0.19 10.97 2.33
CA ALA A 82 1.26 11.03 2.16
C ALA A 82 1.88 9.63 2.33
N TRP A 83 1.55 8.92 3.41
CA TRP A 83 2.01 7.56 3.65
C TRP A 83 1.57 6.61 2.51
N ARG A 84 0.32 6.69 2.07
CA ARG A 84 -0.18 5.88 0.95
C ARG A 84 0.51 6.26 -0.36
N SER A 85 0.81 7.54 -0.58
CA SER A 85 1.47 8.04 -1.80
C SER A 85 2.96 7.65 -1.84
N SER A 86 3.61 7.53 -0.68
CA SER A 86 5.02 7.17 -0.57
C SER A 86 5.35 5.78 -1.11
N GLY A 87 4.35 4.93 -1.33
CA GLY A 87 4.52 3.58 -1.89
C GLY A 87 5.20 2.59 -0.94
N HIS A 88 5.64 3.02 0.25
CA HIS A 88 6.26 2.19 1.27
C HIS A 88 5.17 1.59 2.16
N SER A 89 4.56 0.49 1.71
CA SER A 89 3.66 -0.26 2.59
C SER A 89 4.47 -0.93 3.69
N ILE A 90 3.92 -1.01 4.90
CA ILE A 90 4.51 -1.80 6.00
C ILE A 90 4.76 -3.24 5.53
N GLY A 91 3.86 -3.79 4.70
CA GLY A 91 4.04 -5.11 4.08
C GLY A 91 5.31 -5.22 3.22
N MET A 92 5.73 -4.15 2.54
CA MET A 92 6.97 -4.15 1.75
C MET A 92 8.22 -4.23 2.66
N VAL A 93 8.21 -3.54 3.80
CA VAL A 93 9.30 -3.61 4.78
C VAL A 93 9.34 -4.99 5.44
N VAL A 94 8.18 -5.54 5.83
CA VAL A 94 8.09 -6.89 6.40
C VAL A 94 8.55 -7.95 5.40
N ASN A 95 8.13 -7.88 4.13
CA ASN A 95 8.59 -8.79 3.09
C ASN A 95 10.11 -8.66 2.85
N GLY A 96 10.65 -7.44 2.80
CA GLY A 96 12.09 -7.23 2.67
C GLY A 96 12.89 -7.85 3.82
N LEU A 97 12.42 -7.68 5.06
CA LEU A 97 13.04 -8.30 6.24
C LEU A 97 12.91 -9.82 6.23
N ALA A 98 11.77 -10.37 5.79
CA ALA A 98 11.56 -11.81 5.68
C ALA A 98 12.50 -12.43 4.63
N ILE A 99 12.66 -11.80 3.47
CA ILE A 99 13.61 -12.24 2.43
C ILE A 99 15.03 -12.21 2.98
N LEU A 100 15.42 -11.13 3.66
CA LEU A 100 16.74 -11.00 4.27
C LEU A 100 16.98 -12.09 5.33
N ALA A 101 15.98 -12.40 6.16
CA ALA A 101 16.07 -13.42 7.19
C ALA A 101 16.18 -14.84 6.58
N VAL A 102 15.36 -15.16 5.57
CA VAL A 102 15.45 -16.44 4.84
C VAL A 102 16.81 -16.57 4.16
N PHE A 103 17.29 -15.50 3.54
CA PHE A 103 18.61 -15.47 2.90
C PHE A 103 19.73 -15.69 3.94
N ALA A 104 19.68 -14.98 5.07
CA ALA A 104 20.65 -15.15 6.16
C ALA A 104 20.65 -16.59 6.68
N LEU A 105 19.48 -17.17 6.97
CA LEU A 105 19.36 -18.53 7.51
C LEU A 105 19.80 -19.62 6.52
N THR A 106 19.46 -19.46 5.23
CA THR A 106 19.81 -20.45 4.19
C THR A 106 21.26 -20.36 3.74
N LEU A 107 21.84 -19.15 3.68
CA LEU A 107 23.25 -19.00 3.34
C LEU A 107 24.18 -19.18 4.53
N TRP A 108 23.74 -19.04 5.79
CA TRP A 108 24.65 -19.09 6.95
C TRP A 108 25.53 -20.35 6.97
N SER A 109 24.93 -21.51 6.70
CA SER A 109 25.64 -22.80 6.65
C SER A 109 26.55 -22.94 5.42
N SER A 110 26.26 -22.20 4.35
CA SER A 110 26.98 -22.24 3.07
C SER A 110 28.05 -21.16 2.94
N LEU A 111 27.95 -20.09 3.74
CA LEU A 111 28.83 -18.92 3.76
C LEU A 111 30.30 -19.31 4.01
N ALA A 112 30.53 -20.36 4.79
CA ALA A 112 31.88 -20.89 5.05
C ALA A 112 32.52 -21.59 3.84
N ARG A 113 31.74 -21.97 2.82
CA ARG A 113 32.21 -22.74 1.64
C ARG A 113 32.17 -21.93 0.34
N LEU A 114 31.49 -20.79 0.34
CA LEU A 114 31.32 -19.97 -0.86
C LEU A 114 32.50 -18.98 -0.99
N PRO A 115 32.95 -18.70 -2.23
CA PRO A 115 33.87 -17.60 -2.48
C PRO A 115 33.28 -16.29 -1.98
N PHE A 116 34.12 -15.45 -1.37
CA PHE A 116 33.73 -14.14 -0.83
C PHE A 116 32.94 -13.29 -1.85
N TRP A 117 33.34 -13.34 -3.13
CA TRP A 117 32.65 -12.62 -4.20
C TRP A 117 31.21 -13.06 -4.43
N THR A 118 30.90 -14.34 -4.25
CA THR A 118 29.56 -14.90 -4.41
C THR A 118 28.64 -14.47 -3.27
N VAL A 119 29.20 -14.35 -2.07
CA VAL A 119 28.50 -13.85 -0.88
C VAL A 119 28.05 -12.39 -1.06
N ILE A 120 28.83 -11.58 -1.76
CA ILE A 120 28.50 -10.16 -2.03
C ILE A 120 27.61 -9.99 -3.26
N SER A 121 27.86 -10.74 -4.33
CA SER A 121 27.16 -10.55 -5.61
C SER A 121 25.70 -10.99 -5.58
N LEU A 122 25.37 -12.04 -4.82
CA LEU A 122 23.99 -12.53 -4.65
C LEU A 122 23.04 -11.51 -4.00
N PRO A 123 23.33 -10.95 -2.82
CA PRO A 123 22.47 -9.93 -2.21
C PRO A 123 22.44 -8.64 -3.04
N ALA A 124 23.55 -8.26 -3.67
CA ALA A 124 23.57 -7.12 -4.59
C ALA A 124 22.64 -7.34 -5.79
N LEU A 125 22.68 -8.51 -6.43
CA LEU A 125 21.79 -8.87 -7.54
C LEU A 125 20.32 -8.93 -7.08
N SER A 126 20.05 -9.48 -5.91
CA SER A 126 18.70 -9.51 -5.32
C SER A 126 18.15 -8.10 -5.10
N LEU A 127 18.95 -7.19 -4.55
CA LEU A 127 18.57 -5.79 -4.36
C LEU A 127 18.33 -5.07 -5.68
N VAL A 128 19.16 -5.31 -6.71
CA VAL A 128 18.98 -4.74 -8.05
C VAL A 128 17.69 -5.25 -8.69
N LEU A 129 17.42 -6.56 -8.65
CA LEU A 129 16.20 -7.15 -9.18
C LEU A 129 14.95 -6.68 -8.44
N PHE A 130 15.03 -6.56 -7.11
CA PHE A 130 13.95 -6.02 -6.29
C PHE A 130 13.68 -4.55 -6.61
N GLY A 131 14.73 -3.73 -6.72
CA GLY A 131 14.61 -2.32 -7.10
C GLY A 131 14.02 -2.15 -8.50
N LEU A 132 14.43 -2.98 -9.46
CA LEU A 132 13.90 -2.96 -10.83
C LEU A 132 12.43 -3.41 -10.87
N ALA A 133 12.08 -4.47 -10.15
CA ALA A 133 10.70 -4.89 -9.98
C ALA A 133 9.84 -3.81 -9.30
N HIS A 134 10.39 -3.10 -8.31
CA HIS A 134 9.72 -1.97 -7.67
C HIS A 134 9.47 -0.83 -8.67
N LEU A 135 10.48 -0.41 -9.43
CA LEU A 135 10.35 0.64 -10.45
C LEU A 135 9.33 0.27 -11.54
N LEU A 136 9.36 -0.99 -12.01
CA LEU A 136 8.38 -1.48 -12.99
C LEU A 136 6.97 -1.52 -12.41
N THR A 137 6.82 -1.85 -11.12
CA THR A 137 5.51 -1.92 -10.47
C THR A 137 4.94 -0.57 -10.06
N GLN A 138 5.75 0.49 -9.98
CA GLN A 138 5.27 1.85 -9.72
C GLN A 138 4.24 2.35 -10.74
N ARG A 139 4.15 1.74 -11.92
CA ARG A 139 3.14 2.08 -12.94
C ARG A 139 1.81 1.33 -12.81
N PHE A 140 1.73 0.26 -12.01
CA PHE A 140 0.50 -0.51 -11.85
C PHE A 140 -0.40 0.04 -10.74
N GLU A 141 -1.68 -0.33 -10.76
CA GLU A 141 -2.61 -0.02 -9.66
C GLU A 141 -2.23 -0.77 -8.38
N ARG A 142 -2.51 -0.19 -7.20
CA ARG A 142 -2.04 -0.71 -5.91
C ARG A 142 -2.35 -2.19 -5.64
N ARG A 143 -3.53 -2.68 -6.05
CA ARG A 143 -3.91 -4.10 -5.88
C ARG A 143 -3.02 -5.02 -6.70
N GLN A 144 -2.64 -4.59 -7.90
CA GLN A 144 -1.74 -5.35 -8.75
C GLN A 144 -0.31 -5.32 -8.22
N ARG A 145 0.17 -4.18 -7.69
CA ARG A 145 1.52 -4.08 -7.09
C ARG A 145 1.79 -5.11 -6.02
N ALA A 146 0.84 -5.30 -5.09
CA ALA A 146 0.97 -6.29 -4.02
C ALA A 146 1.11 -7.71 -4.61
N PHE A 147 0.27 -8.06 -5.57
CA PHE A 147 0.30 -9.36 -6.24
C PHE A 147 1.60 -9.61 -7.02
N VAL A 148 2.12 -8.59 -7.73
CA VAL A 148 3.41 -8.69 -8.44
C VAL A 148 4.54 -8.93 -7.45
N MET A 149 4.58 -8.13 -6.38
CA MET A 149 5.63 -8.21 -5.37
C MET A 149 5.59 -9.56 -4.67
N ASP A 150 4.43 -10.07 -4.29
CA ASP A 150 4.31 -11.40 -3.69
C ASP A 150 4.77 -12.50 -4.66
N SER A 151 4.41 -12.42 -5.94
CA SER A 151 4.83 -13.41 -6.95
C SER A 151 6.35 -13.40 -7.18
N VAL A 152 6.95 -12.21 -7.30
CA VAL A 152 8.40 -12.03 -7.48
C VAL A 152 9.16 -12.47 -6.22
N CYS A 153 8.67 -12.13 -5.03
CA CYS A 153 9.28 -12.51 -3.77
C CYS A 153 9.23 -14.03 -3.56
N VAL A 154 8.10 -14.67 -3.83
CA VAL A 154 7.97 -16.14 -3.74
C VAL A 154 8.91 -16.83 -4.72
N LEU A 155 9.01 -16.33 -5.97
CA LEU A 155 9.95 -16.87 -6.95
C LEU A 155 11.41 -16.72 -6.52
N LEU A 156 11.82 -15.55 -6.02
CA LEU A 156 13.16 -15.32 -5.48
C LEU A 156 13.46 -16.23 -4.28
N CYS A 157 12.51 -16.35 -3.35
CA CYS A 157 12.63 -17.22 -2.17
C CYS A 157 12.72 -18.71 -2.52
N CYS A 158 12.04 -19.17 -3.58
CA CYS A 158 12.10 -20.57 -4.01
C CYS A 158 13.34 -20.88 -4.88
N ALA A 159 13.79 -19.91 -5.67
CA ALA A 159 14.89 -20.06 -6.62
C ALA A 159 16.27 -20.19 -5.96
N LEU A 160 16.50 -19.39 -4.92
CA LEU A 160 17.81 -19.26 -4.27
C LEU A 160 18.25 -20.49 -3.45
N PRO A 161 17.38 -21.10 -2.61
CA PRO A 161 17.77 -22.25 -1.79
C PRO A 161 17.92 -23.54 -2.60
N ALA A 162 17.14 -23.69 -3.68
CA ALA A 162 17.14 -24.90 -4.50
C ALA A 162 18.50 -25.14 -5.18
N GLY A 163 19.12 -24.07 -5.72
CA GLY A 163 20.43 -24.16 -6.35
C GLY A 163 21.55 -24.52 -5.37
N LEU A 164 21.51 -23.97 -4.15
CA LEU A 164 22.49 -24.25 -3.10
C LEU A 164 22.30 -25.65 -2.51
N SER A 165 21.06 -26.09 -2.29
CA SER A 165 20.77 -27.40 -1.69
C SER A 165 21.15 -28.57 -2.61
N LEU A 166 21.02 -28.40 -3.93
CA LEU A 166 21.45 -29.40 -4.92
C LEU A 166 22.98 -29.60 -4.94
N SER A 167 23.76 -28.57 -4.60
CA SER A 167 25.22 -28.65 -4.52
C SER A 167 25.73 -29.36 -3.26
N ALA A 168 24.90 -29.48 -2.22
CA ALA A 168 25.29 -30.07 -0.93
C ALA A 168 25.09 -31.59 -0.84
N LEU A 169 24.38 -32.22 -1.79
CA LEU A 169 24.20 -33.67 -1.82
C LEU A 169 25.43 -34.36 -2.45
N PRO A 170 25.87 -35.53 -1.95
CA PRO A 170 27.02 -36.28 -2.50
C PRO A 170 26.78 -36.84 -3.91
N ARG A 171 25.52 -37.00 -4.34
CA ARG A 171 25.16 -37.25 -5.76
C ARG A 171 25.07 -35.97 -6.61
N GLY A 172 25.10 -34.82 -5.95
CA GLY A 172 25.06 -33.49 -6.53
C GLY A 172 26.31 -33.16 -7.35
N GLU A 173 27.48 -33.71 -7.03
CA GLU A 173 28.70 -33.45 -7.83
C GLU A 173 28.54 -33.88 -9.30
N ARG A 174 27.95 -35.05 -9.57
CA ARG A 174 27.69 -35.54 -10.94
C ARG A 174 26.62 -34.72 -11.68
N LEU A 175 25.61 -34.24 -10.97
CA LEU A 175 24.58 -33.36 -11.55
C LEU A 175 25.12 -31.94 -11.75
N SER A 176 25.97 -31.47 -10.84
CA SER A 176 26.63 -30.17 -10.91
C SER A 176 27.59 -30.12 -12.10
N SER A 177 28.32 -31.21 -12.39
CA SER A 177 29.17 -31.26 -13.59
C SER A 177 28.39 -31.30 -14.91
N LEU A 178 27.16 -31.85 -14.89
CA LEU A 178 26.23 -31.80 -16.03
C LEU A 178 25.57 -30.43 -16.20
N LEU A 179 25.35 -29.71 -15.09
CA LEU A 179 24.70 -28.39 -15.07
C LEU A 179 25.71 -27.22 -15.18
N SER A 180 26.96 -27.39 -14.75
CA SER A 180 28.01 -26.37 -14.74
C SER A 180 28.47 -25.98 -16.14
N GLY A 181 28.24 -26.85 -17.13
CA GLY A 181 28.54 -26.56 -18.53
C GLY A 181 27.43 -25.84 -19.29
N SER A 182 26.18 -25.82 -18.80
CA SER A 182 25.02 -25.48 -19.65
C SER A 182 24.28 -24.19 -19.28
N GLY A 183 24.58 -23.54 -18.14
CA GLY A 183 23.89 -22.32 -17.71
C GLY A 183 22.38 -22.47 -17.47
N TRP A 184 21.86 -23.69 -17.67
CA TRP A 184 20.43 -24.01 -17.74
C TRP A 184 19.61 -23.69 -16.49
N PRO A 185 20.09 -23.93 -15.26
CA PRO A 185 19.26 -23.67 -14.08
C PRO A 185 19.02 -22.16 -13.88
N LEU A 186 19.98 -21.32 -14.25
CA LEU A 186 19.86 -19.87 -14.18
C LEU A 186 18.92 -19.35 -15.27
N THR A 187 19.01 -19.88 -16.50
CA THR A 187 18.08 -19.55 -17.58
C THR A 187 16.66 -20.07 -17.34
N ALA A 188 16.50 -21.22 -16.69
CA ALA A 188 15.18 -21.77 -16.34
C ALA A 188 14.48 -20.93 -15.27
N LEU A 189 15.24 -20.44 -14.27
CA LEU A 189 14.73 -19.53 -13.26
C LEU A 189 14.37 -18.16 -13.84
N LEU A 190 15.22 -17.61 -14.72
CA LEU A 190 14.91 -16.37 -15.46
C LEU A 190 13.70 -16.56 -16.39
N GLY A 191 13.57 -17.73 -17.02
CA GLY A 191 12.44 -18.09 -17.87
C GLY A 191 11.12 -18.20 -17.10
N LEU A 192 11.13 -18.82 -15.91
CA LEU A 192 9.98 -18.87 -15.01
C LEU A 192 9.59 -17.46 -14.51
N GLY A 193 10.58 -16.64 -14.16
CA GLY A 193 10.35 -15.23 -13.81
C GLY A 193 9.73 -14.44 -14.97
N ALA A 194 10.22 -14.63 -16.20
CA ALA A 194 9.69 -13.98 -17.39
C ALA A 194 8.28 -14.46 -17.75
N LEU A 195 7.98 -15.76 -17.62
CA LEU A 195 6.64 -16.33 -17.84
C LEU A 195 5.63 -15.81 -16.82
N SER A 196 6.04 -15.72 -15.55
CA SER A 196 5.24 -15.09 -14.49
C SER A 196 4.88 -13.65 -14.84
N LEU A 197 5.87 -12.85 -15.24
CA LEU A 197 5.68 -11.46 -15.67
C LEU A 197 4.77 -11.35 -16.90
N ALA A 198 4.97 -12.20 -17.91
CA ALA A 198 4.17 -12.22 -19.13
C ALA A 198 2.70 -12.60 -18.86
N GLY A 199 2.47 -13.61 -18.03
CA GLY A 199 1.12 -14.01 -17.59
C GLY A 199 0.39 -12.89 -16.87
N MET A 200 1.12 -12.10 -16.09
CA MET A 200 0.57 -10.97 -15.35
C MET A 200 0.20 -9.79 -16.27
N VAL A 201 1.05 -9.46 -17.24
CA VAL A 201 0.76 -8.45 -18.28
C VAL A 201 -0.43 -8.87 -19.15
N TRP A 202 -0.56 -10.17 -19.44
CA TRP A 202 -1.72 -10.70 -20.15
C TRP A 202 -3.01 -10.49 -19.36
N GLN A 203 -3.03 -10.86 -18.08
CA GLN A 203 -4.19 -10.70 -17.18
C GLN A 203 -4.65 -9.24 -17.13
N GLU A 204 -3.72 -8.29 -17.07
CA GLU A 204 -4.03 -6.86 -17.08
C GLU A 204 -4.69 -6.42 -18.40
N ARG A 205 -4.14 -6.81 -19.56
CA ARG A 205 -4.75 -6.51 -20.86
C ARG A 205 -6.16 -7.08 -20.97
N LYS A 206 -6.39 -8.27 -20.43
CA LYS A 206 -7.71 -8.90 -20.37
C LYS A 206 -8.68 -8.10 -19.50
N LEU A 207 -8.24 -7.66 -18.32
CA LEU A 207 -9.05 -6.86 -17.39
C LEU A 207 -9.44 -5.49 -17.99
N ARG A 208 -8.49 -4.82 -18.66
CA ARG A 208 -8.75 -3.55 -19.36
C ARG A 208 -9.78 -3.72 -20.48
N ARG A 209 -9.72 -4.83 -21.24
CA ARG A 209 -10.72 -5.14 -22.27
C ARG A 209 -12.10 -5.39 -21.68
N THR A 210 -12.19 -6.09 -20.56
CA THR A 210 -13.49 -6.34 -19.91
C THR A 210 -14.12 -5.07 -19.33
N LEU A 211 -13.31 -4.17 -18.78
CA LEU A 211 -13.81 -2.88 -18.26
C LEU A 211 -14.22 -1.92 -19.39
N ALA A 212 -13.50 -1.93 -20.52
CA ALA A 212 -13.87 -1.14 -21.69
C ALA A 212 -15.20 -1.58 -22.32
N LEU A 213 -15.56 -2.87 -22.24
CA LEU A 213 -16.81 -3.40 -22.75
C LEU A 213 -18.02 -3.15 -21.84
N GLY A 214 -17.81 -2.85 -20.55
CA GLY A 214 -18.89 -2.53 -19.61
C GLY A 214 -19.23 -1.03 -19.52
N ALA A 215 -18.50 -0.18 -20.24
CA ALA A 215 -18.69 1.26 -20.27
C ALA A 215 -19.37 1.77 -21.56
N ALA A 216 -19.75 0.87 -22.46
CA ALA A 216 -20.51 1.13 -23.69
C ALA A 216 -21.93 0.56 -23.55
#